data_AF-A0A0K2ZYL1-F1
#
_entry.id   AF-A0A0K2ZYL1-F1
#
_cell.length_a   1.000
_cell.length_b   1.000
_cell.length_c   1.000
_cell.angle_alpha   90.00
_cell.angle_beta   90.00
_cell.angle_gamma   90.00
#
_symmetry.space_group_name_H-M   'P 1'
#
loop_
_entity.id
_entity.type
_entity.pdbx_description
1 polymer ?
#
loop_
_entity_poly.entity_id
_entity_poly.type
_entity_poly.pdbx_seq_one_letter_code
_entity_poly.pdbx_strand_id
1 'polypeptide(L)'
;MAAAKRAWLALALAAFAASWVHPLWPDSNVPYDHWLRALSGGWSPNAAFGWQRNHTDRLIHLLFGVCLAPALRDHARQRWPALTARQAFVLATMAIMCASLLYEWLEWLIALLLSPAQAESYNGQQGDPWHAHMDMLLATLGCASAWPWWRTGHSLPTPR
;
A
#
# COMPACT_ATOMS: atom_id res chain seq x y z
N MET A 1 7.59 23.05 1.06
CA MET A 1 8.10 21.65 1.12
C MET A 1 7.55 20.85 2.32
N ALA A 2 7.47 21.41 3.54
CA ALA A 2 6.97 20.68 4.72
C ALA A 2 5.46 20.36 4.71
N ALA A 3 4.63 21.19 4.06
CA ALA A 3 3.19 20.94 3.95
C ALA A 3 2.86 19.74 3.05
N ALA A 4 3.51 19.65 1.88
CA ALA A 4 3.36 18.52 0.96
C ALA A 4 3.76 17.19 1.63
N LYS A 5 4.86 17.16 2.39
CA LYS A 5 5.29 15.97 3.13
C LYS A 5 4.27 15.53 4.19
N ARG A 6 3.67 16.48 4.90
CA ARG A 6 2.60 16.20 5.87
C ARG A 6 1.32 15.70 5.18
N ALA A 7 0.97 16.23 4.01
CA ALA A 7 -0.14 15.74 3.22
C ALA A 7 0.08 14.29 2.75
N TRP A 8 1.27 13.95 2.25
CA TRP A 8 1.61 12.57 1.87
C TRP A 8 1.60 11.61 3.05
N LEU A 9 2.13 12.02 4.20
CA LEU A 9 2.06 11.23 5.43
C LEU A 9 0.60 11.03 5.88
N ALA A 10 -0.21 12.07 5.87
CA ALA A 10 -1.62 11.98 6.22
C ALA A 10 -2.40 11.06 5.25
N LEU A 11 -2.12 11.14 3.95
CA LEU A 11 -2.70 10.25 2.94
C LEU A 11 -2.26 8.80 3.15
N ALA A 12 -0.98 8.56 3.47
CA ALA A 12 -0.47 7.22 3.75
C ALA A 12 -1.10 6.61 5.02
N LEU A 13 -1.23 7.42 6.09
CA LEU A 13 -1.87 6.99 7.33
C LEU A 13 -3.39 6.79 7.14
N ALA A 14 -4.04 7.61 6.31
CA ALA A 14 -5.46 7.44 5.99
C ALA A 14 -5.69 6.18 5.13
N ALA A 15 -4.82 5.90 4.15
CA ALA A 15 -4.87 4.66 3.38
C ALA A 15 -4.67 3.44 4.28
N PHE A 16 -3.67 3.47 5.16
CA PHE A 16 -3.47 2.39 6.12
C PHE A 16 -4.67 2.27 7.06
N ALA A 17 -5.15 3.34 7.69
CA ALA A 17 -6.35 3.29 8.53
C ALA A 17 -7.58 2.76 7.78
N ALA A 18 -7.69 2.99 6.46
CA ALA A 18 -8.75 2.43 5.65
C ALA A 18 -8.65 0.89 5.51
N SER A 19 -7.46 0.28 5.52
CA SER A 19 -7.34 -1.19 5.57
C SER A 19 -7.89 -1.77 6.86
N TRP A 20 -7.75 -1.07 8.00
CA TRP A 20 -8.32 -1.50 9.28
C TRP A 20 -9.85 -1.38 9.34
N VAL A 21 -10.43 -0.53 8.50
CA VAL A 21 -11.89 -0.33 8.38
C VAL A 21 -12.47 -1.20 7.27
N HIS A 22 -11.66 -1.67 6.33
CA HIS A 22 -12.08 -2.52 5.22
C HIS A 22 -12.76 -3.83 5.65
N PRO A 23 -12.36 -4.52 6.74
CA PRO A 23 -13.09 -5.67 7.30
C PRO A 23 -14.54 -5.40 7.68
N LEU A 24 -14.95 -4.12 7.76
CA LEU A 24 -16.33 -3.71 8.04
C LEU A 24 -17.14 -3.50 6.76
N TRP A 25 -16.53 -3.64 5.59
CA TRP A 25 -17.19 -3.48 4.30
C TRP A 25 -17.76 -4.84 3.86
N PRO A 26 -19.06 -4.91 3.53
CA PRO A 26 -19.64 -6.13 2.96
C PRO A 26 -18.86 -6.57 1.71
N ASP A 27 -18.81 -7.88 1.42
CA ASP A 27 -18.14 -8.43 0.23
C ASP A 27 -18.59 -7.76 -1.10
N SER A 28 -19.82 -7.24 -1.12
CA SER A 28 -20.42 -6.51 -2.24
C SER A 28 -19.95 -5.05 -2.39
N ASN A 29 -19.22 -4.52 -1.41
CA ASN A 29 -18.70 -3.17 -1.47
C ASN A 29 -17.41 -3.13 -2.28
N VAL A 30 -17.52 -2.75 -3.56
CA VAL A 30 -16.38 -2.63 -4.50
C VAL A 30 -16.11 -1.16 -4.84
N PRO A 31 -15.64 -0.34 -3.88
CA PRO A 31 -15.55 1.10 -4.05
C PRO A 31 -14.64 1.49 -5.20
N TYR A 32 -13.52 0.79 -5.43
CA TYR A 32 -12.63 1.14 -6.55
C TYR A 32 -13.33 1.04 -7.91
N ASP A 33 -14.18 0.03 -8.12
CA ASP A 33 -14.91 -0.16 -9.37
C ASP A 33 -15.98 0.93 -9.53
N HIS A 34 -16.69 1.26 -8.44
CA HIS A 34 -17.67 2.35 -8.43
C HIS A 34 -17.02 3.71 -8.71
N TRP A 35 -15.89 4.02 -8.07
CA TRP A 35 -15.17 5.28 -8.28
C TRP A 35 -14.65 5.38 -9.72
N LEU A 36 -14.05 4.31 -10.24
CA LEU A 36 -13.52 4.30 -11.60
C LEU A 36 -14.63 4.45 -12.63
N ARG A 37 -15.77 3.77 -12.46
CA ARG A 37 -16.93 3.98 -13.34
C ARG A 37 -17.41 5.43 -13.31
N ALA A 38 -17.53 6.02 -12.13
CA ALA A 38 -17.96 7.41 -12.00
C ALA A 38 -16.98 8.39 -12.66
N LEU A 39 -15.67 8.18 -12.52
CA LEU A 39 -14.63 9.06 -13.04
C LEU A 39 -14.38 8.91 -14.55
N SER A 40 -14.57 7.70 -15.09
CA SER A 40 -14.25 7.37 -16.49
C SER A 40 -15.47 7.38 -17.42
N GLY A 41 -16.66 7.67 -16.91
CA GLY A 41 -17.89 7.60 -17.69
C GLY A 41 -18.38 6.16 -17.95
N GLY A 42 -18.08 5.23 -17.03
CA GLY A 42 -18.63 3.87 -17.04
C GLY A 42 -17.63 2.74 -17.23
N TRP A 43 -16.33 3.02 -17.34
CA TRP A 43 -15.32 1.96 -17.42
C TRP A 43 -15.17 1.24 -16.07
N SER A 44 -15.17 -0.09 -16.13
CA SER A 44 -15.10 -0.98 -14.97
C SER A 44 -13.89 -1.89 -15.09
N PRO A 45 -12.90 -1.82 -14.19
CA PRO A 45 -11.83 -2.82 -14.14
C PRO A 45 -12.39 -4.24 -13.94
N ASN A 46 -13.43 -4.42 -13.13
CA ASN A 46 -14.01 -5.76 -12.93
C ASN A 46 -14.54 -6.35 -14.23
N ALA A 47 -15.26 -5.55 -15.04
CA ALA A 47 -15.74 -6.00 -16.34
C ALA A 47 -14.60 -6.20 -17.35
N ALA A 48 -13.62 -5.30 -17.36
CA ALA A 48 -12.50 -5.34 -18.31
C ALA A 48 -11.59 -6.56 -18.10
N PHE A 49 -11.35 -6.95 -16.84
CA PHE A 49 -10.47 -8.06 -16.47
C PHE A 49 -11.23 -9.33 -16.04
N GLY A 50 -12.56 -9.31 -16.04
CA GLY A 50 -13.39 -10.44 -15.63
C GLY A 50 -13.28 -10.79 -14.14
N TRP A 51 -12.87 -9.84 -13.30
CA TRP A 51 -12.68 -10.09 -11.87
C TRP A 51 -14.00 -10.38 -11.18
N GLN A 52 -14.03 -11.50 -10.46
CA GLN A 52 -15.20 -11.95 -9.68
C GLN A 52 -15.08 -11.57 -8.21
N ARG A 53 -13.86 -11.25 -7.74
CA ARG A 53 -13.59 -10.90 -6.36
C ARG A 53 -13.40 -9.40 -6.17
N ASN A 54 -13.62 -8.94 -4.95
CA ASN A 54 -13.26 -7.62 -4.48
C ASN A 54 -11.73 -7.52 -4.28
N HIS A 55 -11.12 -6.52 -4.92
CA HIS A 55 -9.68 -6.18 -4.83
C HIS A 55 -9.41 -4.88 -4.08
N THR A 56 -10.34 -4.43 -3.24
CA THR A 56 -10.18 -3.17 -2.50
C THR A 56 -8.98 -3.20 -1.56
N ASP A 57 -8.79 -4.27 -0.81
CA ASP A 57 -7.66 -4.39 0.12
C ASP A 57 -6.30 -4.34 -0.61
N ARG A 58 -6.17 -5.12 -1.68
CA ARG A 58 -5.06 -5.07 -2.65
C ARG A 58 -4.75 -3.65 -3.14
N LEU A 59 -5.77 -2.85 -3.47
CA LEU A 59 -5.59 -1.46 -3.88
C LEU A 59 -5.06 -0.60 -2.72
N ILE A 60 -5.59 -0.79 -1.51
CA ILE A 60 -5.13 -0.07 -0.32
C ILE A 60 -3.65 -0.39 -0.04
N HIS A 61 -3.25 -1.65 -0.11
CA HIS A 61 -1.85 -2.06 0.04
C HIS A 61 -0.95 -1.44 -1.02
N LEU A 62 -1.38 -1.43 -2.29
CA LEU A 62 -0.65 -0.74 -3.36
C LEU A 62 -0.46 0.75 -3.02
N LEU A 63 -1.53 1.45 -2.65
CA LEU A 63 -1.49 2.87 -2.31
C LEU A 63 -0.67 3.15 -1.05
N PHE A 64 -0.68 2.25 -0.07
CA PHE A 64 0.16 2.31 1.12
C PHE A 64 1.64 2.38 0.74
N GLY A 65 2.09 1.48 -0.15
CA GLY A 65 3.44 1.49 -0.69
C GLY A 65 3.78 2.78 -1.46
N VAL A 66 2.90 3.19 -2.38
CA VAL A 66 3.08 4.41 -3.22
C VAL A 66 3.24 5.66 -2.35
N CYS A 67 2.36 5.84 -1.37
CA CYS A 67 2.29 7.06 -0.57
C CYS A 67 3.34 7.11 0.54
N LEU A 68 3.64 5.97 1.18
CA LEU A 68 4.49 5.96 2.38
C LEU A 68 5.99 5.88 2.04
N ALA A 69 6.37 5.20 0.95
CA ALA A 69 7.78 4.99 0.62
C ALA A 69 8.58 6.30 0.45
N PRO A 70 8.08 7.34 -0.23
CA PRO A 70 8.78 8.62 -0.34
C PRO A 70 8.97 9.31 1.02
N ALA A 71 7.95 9.27 1.88
CA ALA A 71 7.99 9.90 3.20
C ALA A 71 9.01 9.21 4.12
N LEU A 72 9.00 7.87 4.16
CA LEU A 72 9.96 7.10 4.96
C LEU A 72 11.39 7.22 4.45
N ARG A 73 11.58 7.22 3.12
CA ARG A 73 12.91 7.47 2.52
C ARG A 73 13.45 8.83 2.94
N ASP A 74 12.64 9.87 2.85
CA ASP A 74 13.05 11.22 3.22
C ASP A 74 13.34 11.34 4.72
N HIS A 75 12.51 10.69 5.56
CA HIS A 75 12.75 10.60 7.00
C HIS A 75 14.06 9.89 7.32
N ALA A 76 14.33 8.74 6.68
CA ALA A 76 15.58 8.00 6.86
C ALA A 76 16.80 8.85 6.48
N ARG A 77 16.74 9.64 5.40
CA ARG A 77 17.82 10.55 5.01
C ARG A 77 18.01 11.74 5.95
N GLN A 78 16.94 12.22 6.59
CA GLN A 78 17.04 13.24 7.62
C GLN A 78 17.67 12.69 8.90
N ARG A 79 17.30 11.46 9.28
CA ARG A 79 17.80 10.81 10.50
C ARG A 79 19.23 10.28 10.36
N TRP A 80 19.57 9.82 9.16
CA TRP A 80 20.88 9.27 8.80
C TRP A 80 21.38 9.89 7.49
N PRO A 81 22.00 11.08 7.55
CA PRO A 81 22.45 11.83 6.37
C PRO A 81 23.47 11.09 5.49
N ALA A 82 24.18 10.12 6.05
CA ALA A 82 25.14 9.28 5.32
C ALA A 82 24.49 8.28 4.34
N LEU A 83 23.18 8.03 4.46
CA LEU A 83 22.49 7.12 3.54
C LEU A 83 22.37 7.71 2.14
N THR A 84 22.79 6.94 1.14
CA THR A 84 22.45 7.24 -0.25
C THR A 84 20.94 7.18 -0.45
N ALA A 85 20.45 7.85 -1.50
CA ALA A 85 19.03 7.80 -1.88
C ALA A 85 18.50 6.37 -2.07
N ARG A 86 19.34 5.46 -2.58
CA ARG A 86 19.02 4.05 -2.79
C ARG A 86 18.94 3.29 -1.47
N GLN A 87 19.94 3.43 -0.59
CA GLN A 87 19.92 2.78 0.72
C GLN A 87 18.72 3.23 1.55
N ALA A 88 18.44 4.53 1.60
CA ALA A 88 17.29 5.05 2.32
C ALA A 88 15.94 4.54 1.76
N PHE A 89 15.86 4.32 0.45
CA PHE A 89 14.66 3.75 -0.16
C PHE A 89 14.52 2.25 0.12
N VAL A 90 15.61 1.48 0.03
CA VAL A 90 15.60 0.06 0.43
C VAL A 90 15.14 -0.07 1.88
N LEU A 91 15.66 0.76 2.79
CA LEU A 91 15.22 0.80 4.19
C LEU A 91 13.74 1.18 4.33
N ALA A 92 13.25 2.14 3.55
CA ALA A 92 11.84 2.49 3.53
C ALA A 92 10.95 1.33 3.07
N THR A 93 11.32 0.64 1.98
CA THR A 93 10.62 -0.55 1.48
C THR A 93 10.65 -1.69 2.50
N MET A 94 11.79 -1.93 3.15
CA MET A 94 11.89 -2.93 4.23
C MET A 94 10.97 -2.60 5.40
N ALA A 95 10.90 -1.33 5.81
CA ALA A 95 10.00 -0.91 6.89
C ALA A 95 8.52 -1.12 6.52
N ILE A 96 8.13 -0.80 5.28
CA ILE A 96 6.78 -1.04 4.76
C ILE A 96 6.48 -2.53 4.73
N MET A 97 7.41 -3.35 4.24
CA MET A 97 7.28 -4.81 4.20
C MET A 97 7.12 -5.41 5.59
N CYS A 98 7.88 -4.95 6.59
CA CYS A 98 7.72 -5.37 7.97
C CYS A 98 6.35 -4.95 8.54
N ALA A 99 5.89 -3.74 8.24
CA ALA A 99 4.56 -3.28 8.66
C ALA A 99 3.44 -4.13 8.05
N SER A 100 3.53 -4.44 6.75
CA SER A 100 2.60 -5.34 6.06
C SER A 100 2.63 -6.74 6.66
N LEU A 101 3.82 -7.33 6.91
CA LEU A 101 3.93 -8.64 7.58
C LEU A 101 3.22 -8.65 8.94
N LEU A 102 3.43 -7.62 9.76
CA LEU A 102 2.79 -7.52 11.08
C LEU A 102 1.27 -7.39 10.97
N TYR A 103 0.77 -6.68 9.95
CA TYR A 103 -0.65 -6.56 9.66
C TYR A 103 -1.24 -7.92 9.26
N GLU A 104 -0.63 -8.62 8.29
CA GLU A 104 -1.08 -9.95 7.87
C GLU A 104 -1.06 -10.98 9.01
N TRP A 105 -0.05 -10.91 9.89
CA TRP A 105 0.01 -11.78 11.07
C TRP A 105 -1.10 -11.47 12.07
N LEU A 106 -1.49 -10.20 12.21
CA LEU A 106 -2.62 -9.82 13.04
C LEU A 106 -3.93 -10.37 12.48
N GLU A 107 -4.17 -10.22 11.18
CA GLU A 107 -5.34 -10.79 10.51
C GLU A 107 -5.37 -12.32 10.60
N TRP A 108 -4.22 -12.97 10.43
CA TRP A 108 -4.11 -14.40 10.64
C TRP A 108 -4.44 -14.80 12.08
N LEU A 109 -3.93 -14.08 13.08
CA LEU A 109 -4.24 -14.34 14.49
C LEU A 109 -5.73 -14.15 14.78
N ILE A 110 -6.36 -13.11 14.22
CA ILE A 110 -7.81 -12.89 14.35
C ILE A 110 -8.59 -14.04 13.70
N ALA A 111 -8.19 -14.48 12.50
CA ALA A 111 -8.81 -15.59 11.80
C ALA A 111 -8.76 -16.91 12.60
N LEU A 112 -7.70 -17.15 13.39
CA LEU A 112 -7.61 -18.30 14.29
C LEU A 112 -8.62 -18.26 15.45
N LEU A 113 -9.14 -17.07 15.80
CA LEU A 113 -10.09 -16.88 16.90
C LEU A 113 -11.56 -16.83 16.43
N LEU A 114 -11.79 -16.73 15.12
CA LEU A 114 -13.11 -16.59 14.50
C LEU A 114 -13.61 -17.93 13.93
N SER A 115 -14.93 -18.05 13.75
CA SER A 115 -15.46 -19.13 12.92
C SER A 115 -15.02 -18.95 11.45
N PRO A 116 -14.97 -20.01 10.63
CA PRO A 116 -14.56 -19.89 9.23
C PRO A 116 -15.35 -18.82 8.45
N ALA A 117 -16.67 -18.72 8.65
CA ALA A 117 -17.50 -17.72 7.99
C ALA A 117 -17.17 -16.28 8.45
N GLN A 118 -16.85 -16.09 9.73
CA GLN A 118 -16.44 -14.78 10.25
C GLN A 118 -15.04 -14.40 9.78
N ALA A 119 -14.10 -15.36 9.74
CA ALA A 119 -12.74 -15.13 9.24
C ALA A 119 -12.74 -14.74 7.75
N GLU A 120 -13.55 -15.44 6.95
CA GLU A 120 -13.73 -15.15 5.53
C GLU A 120 -14.27 -13.73 5.31
N SER A 121 -15.33 -13.37 6.05
CA SER A 121 -15.92 -12.03 6.00
C SER A 121 -14.99 -10.94 6.53
N TYR A 122 -14.15 -11.24 7.52
CA TYR A 122 -13.24 -10.27 8.13
C TYR A 122 -12.03 -9.99 7.22
N ASN A 123 -11.36 -11.03 6.72
CA ASN A 123 -10.20 -10.85 5.85
C ASN A 123 -10.60 -10.52 4.40
N GLY A 124 -11.83 -10.80 3.96
CA GLY A 124 -12.23 -10.60 2.56
C GLY A 124 -11.46 -11.50 1.58
N GLN A 125 -11.03 -12.67 2.04
CA GLN A 125 -10.17 -13.59 1.28
C GLN A 125 -10.88 -14.19 0.07
N GLN A 126 -12.20 -14.28 0.04
CA GLN A 126 -13.00 -14.79 -1.09
C GLN A 126 -12.43 -16.09 -1.70
N GLY A 127 -12.00 -17.00 -0.83
CA GLY A 127 -11.36 -18.27 -1.19
C GLY A 127 -9.96 -18.18 -1.82
N ASP A 128 -9.28 -17.03 -1.74
CA ASP A 128 -7.92 -16.83 -2.27
C ASP A 128 -6.85 -17.18 -1.21
N PRO A 129 -6.15 -18.32 -1.32
CA PRO A 129 -5.10 -18.69 -0.38
C PRO A 129 -3.86 -17.79 -0.49
N TRP A 130 -3.73 -17.00 -1.56
CA TRP A 130 -2.61 -16.10 -1.79
C TRP A 130 -2.88 -14.66 -1.34
N HIS A 131 -4.01 -14.40 -0.68
CA HIS A 131 -4.44 -13.05 -0.28
C HIS A 131 -3.30 -12.23 0.36
N ALA A 132 -2.87 -12.61 1.56
CA ALA A 132 -1.79 -11.95 2.29
C ALA A 132 -0.49 -11.77 1.47
N HIS A 133 -0.13 -12.78 0.66
CA HIS A 133 1.07 -12.72 -0.19
C HIS A 133 0.92 -11.64 -1.28
N MET A 134 -0.26 -11.54 -1.89
CA MET A 134 -0.56 -10.56 -2.92
C MET A 134 -0.67 -9.15 -2.34
N ASP A 135 -1.20 -9.00 -1.13
CA ASP A 135 -1.30 -7.71 -0.44
C ASP A 135 0.09 -7.17 -0.09
N MET A 136 0.96 -8.03 0.46
CA MET A 136 2.38 -7.73 0.68
C MET A 136 3.14 -7.43 -0.63
N LEU A 137 2.89 -8.20 -1.70
CA LEU A 137 3.50 -7.96 -3.01
C LEU A 137 3.07 -6.60 -3.57
N LEU A 138 1.79 -6.26 -3.49
CA LEU A 138 1.27 -5.00 -4.00
C LEU A 138 1.79 -3.80 -3.20
N ALA A 139 1.93 -3.91 -1.88
CA ALA A 139 2.63 -2.90 -1.09
C ALA A 139 4.07 -2.70 -1.57
N THR A 140 4.77 -3.78 -1.90
CA THR A 140 6.15 -3.73 -2.42
C THR A 140 6.21 -3.08 -3.81
N LEU A 141 5.31 -3.46 -4.72
CA LEU A 141 5.21 -2.87 -6.05
C LEU A 141 4.82 -1.39 -5.98
N GLY A 142 3.96 -1.02 -5.03
CA GLY A 142 3.63 0.36 -4.71
C GLY A 142 4.87 1.16 -4.33
N CYS A 143 5.69 0.63 -3.41
CA CYS A 143 6.98 1.22 -3.07
C CYS A 143 7.84 1.41 -4.32
N ALA A 144 8.04 0.34 -5.10
CA ALA A 144 8.88 0.35 -6.29
C ALA A 144 8.44 1.40 -7.31
N SER A 145 7.14 1.57 -7.54
CA SER A 145 6.61 2.58 -8.45
C SER A 145 6.92 4.02 -8.01
N ALA A 146 7.04 4.25 -6.70
CA ALA A 146 7.36 5.55 -6.11
C ALA A 146 8.87 5.88 -6.13
N TRP A 147 9.72 4.97 -6.60
CA TRP A 147 11.14 5.28 -6.80
C TRP A 147 11.27 6.45 -7.80
N PRO A 148 12.06 7.50 -7.49
CA PRO A 148 12.30 8.58 -8.44
C PRO A 148 13.23 8.08 -9.55
N TRP A 149 12.64 7.43 -10.56
CA TRP A 149 13.34 6.89 -11.74
C TRP A 149 14.16 7.96 -12.49
N TRP A 150 13.85 9.26 -12.29
CA TRP A 150 14.45 10.39 -13.01
C TRP A 150 15.47 11.22 -12.19
N ARG A 151 15.95 10.75 -11.02
CA ARG A 151 16.98 11.49 -10.23
C ARG A 151 18.24 10.69 -9.90
N THR A 152 18.74 9.90 -10.84
CA THR A 152 20.16 9.51 -10.87
C THR A 152 20.92 10.45 -11.80
N GLY A 153 21.00 11.73 -11.45
CA GLY A 153 21.66 12.76 -12.25
C GLY A 153 22.55 13.65 -11.38
N HIS A 154 23.86 13.38 -11.46
CA HIS A 154 24.99 14.28 -11.19
C HIS A 154 25.02 15.03 -9.86
N SER A 155 25.82 14.52 -8.94
CA SER A 155 26.55 15.38 -7.99
C SER A 155 27.37 16.38 -8.81
N LEU A 156 26.94 17.65 -8.88
CA LEU A 156 27.82 18.69 -9.39
C LEU A 156 29.02 18.81 -8.44
N PRO A 157 30.26 18.90 -8.95
CA PRO A 157 31.41 19.10 -8.09
C PRO A 157 31.25 20.43 -7.34
N THR A 158 31.49 20.39 -6.03
CA THR A 158 31.64 21.61 -5.22
C THR A 158 32.83 22.41 -5.76
N PRO A 159 32.68 23.71 -6.10
CA PRO A 159 33.83 24.56 -6.34
C PRO A 159 34.67 24.62 -5.05
N ARG A 160 35.98 24.53 -5.21
CA ARG A 160 36.97 24.54 -4.12
C ARG A 160 36.93 25.83 -3.33
#